data_AF-R1FP23-F1
#
_entry.id   AF-R1FP23-F1
#
_cell.length_a   1.000
_cell.length_b   1.000
_cell.length_c   1.000
_cell.angle_alpha   90.00
_cell.angle_beta   90.00
_cell.angle_gamma   90.00
#
_symmetry.space_group_name_H-M   'P 1'
#
loop_
_entity.id
_entity.type
_entity.pdbx_description
1 polymer ?
#
loop_
_entity_poly.entity_id
_entity_poly.type
_entity_poly.pdbx_seq_one_letter_code
_entity_poly.pdbx_strand_id
1 'polypeptide(L)' 'MERGPCPICLDGYAPGDEIVRMPCAHTAHWRCGAKWLSGARTCPTCRFEISS' A
#
# COMPACT_ATOMS: atom_id res chain seq x y z
N MET A 1 5.02 16.83 8.77
CA MET A 1 4.67 15.38 8.87
C MET A 1 4.24 14.95 7.48
N GLU A 2 5.19 14.41 6.71
CA GLU A 2 4.92 13.96 5.36
C GLU A 2 4.06 12.70 5.38
N ARG A 3 2.85 12.78 4.81
CA ARG A 3 2.14 11.59 4.33
C ARG A 3 3.04 11.02 3.23
N GLY A 4 3.85 10.03 3.58
CA GLY A 4 4.79 9.41 2.65
C GLY A 4 4.06 8.93 1.39
N PRO A 5 4.69 9.04 0.21
CA PRO A 5 4.09 8.59 -1.05
C PRO A 5 3.79 7.09 -1.01
N CYS A 6 2.98 6.62 -1.96
CA CYS A 6 2.69 5.21 -2.07
C CYS A 6 4.00 4.42 -2.22
N PRO A 7 4.28 3.41 -1.36
CA PRO A 7 5.55 2.69 -1.34
C PRO A 7 5.80 1.81 -2.59
N ILE A 8 4.80 1.70 -3.48
CA ILE A 8 4.85 0.86 -4.68
C ILE A 8 5.14 1.69 -5.93
N CYS A 9 4.40 2.80 -6.13
CA CYS A 9 4.61 3.68 -7.28
C CYS A 9 5.43 4.93 -6.97
N LEU A 10 5.74 5.18 -5.69
CA LEU A 10 6.44 6.36 -5.18
C LEU A 10 5.74 7.69 -5.52
N ASP A 11 4.44 7.62 -5.84
CA ASP A 11 3.60 8.77 -6.17
C ASP A 11 2.76 9.23 -4.97
N GLY A 12 2.34 10.48 -4.99
CA GLY A 12 1.46 11.04 -3.97
C GLY A 12 0.04 10.46 -4.08
N TYR A 13 -0.80 10.77 -3.09
CA TYR A 13 -2.21 10.42 -3.12
C TYR A 13 -3.02 11.62 -3.60
N ALA A 14 -3.79 11.46 -4.68
CA ALA A 14 -4.68 12.50 -5.18
C ALA A 14 -6.12 12.33 -4.65
N PRO A 15 -6.92 13.40 -4.60
CA PRO A 15 -8.35 13.29 -4.31
C PRO A 15 -9.03 12.42 -5.39
N GLY A 16 -9.65 11.31 -4.95
CA GLY A 16 -10.25 10.31 -5.82
C GLY A 16 -9.44 9.02 -5.93
N ASP A 17 -8.18 8.99 -5.46
CA ASP A 17 -7.44 7.74 -5.34
C ASP A 17 -8.03 6.84 -4.25
N GLU A 18 -8.28 5.60 -4.63
CA GLU A 18 -8.61 4.55 -3.69
C GLU A 18 -7.34 4.11 -2.97
N ILE A 19 -7.38 4.12 -1.64
CA ILE A 19 -6.26 3.67 -0.79
C ILE A 19 -6.67 2.47 0.04
N VAL A 20 -5.76 1.51 0.16
CA VAL A 20 -5.90 0.36 1.05
C VAL A 20 -5.04 0.58 2.27
N ARG A 21 -5.65 0.42 3.45
CA ARG A 21 -4.92 0.40 4.73
C ARG A 21 -4.72 -1.04 5.16
N MET A 22 -3.47 -1.38 5.43
CA MET A 22 -3.03 -2.73 5.76
C MET A 22 -3.06 -2.93 7.28
N PRO A 23 -3.10 -4.18 7.79
CA PRO A 23 -3.14 -4.46 9.23
C PRO A 23 -1.92 -3.91 9.99
N CYS A 24 -0.78 -3.75 9.31
CA CYS A 24 0.43 -3.10 9.82
C CYS A 24 0.36 -1.57 9.84
N ALA A 25 -0.82 -0.97 9.69
CA ALA A 25 -1.09 0.46 9.63
C ALA A 25 -0.51 1.25 8.45
N HIS A 26 0.19 0.60 7.51
CA HIS A 26 0.65 1.22 6.27
C HIS A 26 -0.48 1.39 5.26
N THR A 27 -0.37 2.43 4.44
CA THR A 27 -1.30 2.73 3.35
C THR A 27 -0.58 2.64 2.00
N ALA A 28 -1.32 2.19 1.00
CA ALA A 28 -0.90 2.19 -0.40
C ALA A 28 -2.13 2.44 -1.29
N HIS A 29 -1.92 2.82 -2.55
CA HIS A 29 -3.02 2.83 -3.52
C HIS A 29 -3.65 1.44 -3.61
N TRP A 30 -4.97 1.35 -3.66
CA TRP A 30 -5.73 0.12 -3.83
C TRP A 30 -5.22 -0.65 -5.05
N ARG A 31 -5.06 0.04 -6.19
CA ARG A 31 -4.52 -0.53 -7.44
C ARG A 31 -3.11 -1.11 -7.26
N CYS A 32 -2.23 -0.37 -6.57
CA CYS A 32 -0.88 -0.81 -6.30
C CYS A 32 -0.86 -2.00 -5.34
N GLY A 33 -1.61 -1.91 -4.24
CA GLY A 33 -1.76 -2.97 -3.24
C GLY A 33 -2.31 -4.24 -3.87
N ALA A 34 -3.37 -4.16 -4.67
CA ALA A 34 -3.94 -5.30 -5.39
C ALA A 34 -2.94 -5.94 -6.34
N LYS A 35 -2.20 -5.12 -7.12
CA LYS A 35 -1.15 -5.62 -8.02
C LYS A 35 -0.01 -6.32 -7.25
N TRP A 36 0.39 -5.76 -6.11
CA TRP A 36 1.42 -6.34 -5.25
C TRP A 36 0.96 -7.65 -4.62
N LEU A 37 -0.25 -7.65 -4.03
CA LEU A 37 -0.87 -8.83 -3.40
C LEU A 37 -1.08 -10.00 -4.36
N SER A 38 -1.19 -9.73 -5.66
CA SER A 38 -1.23 -10.76 -6.69
C SER A 38 0.09 -11.55 -6.82
N GLY A 39 1.22 -10.99 -6.41
CA GLY A 39 2.53 -11.64 -6.44
C GLY A 39 3.09 -11.98 -5.05
N ALA A 40 2.86 -11.10 -4.06
CA ALA A 40 3.33 -11.27 -2.70
C ALA A 40 2.28 -10.76 -1.69
N ARG A 41 1.85 -11.64 -0.78
CA ARG A 41 0.90 -11.30 0.31
C ARG A 41 1.59 -10.61 1.48
N THR A 42 2.48 -9.66 1.21
CA THR A 42 3.25 -8.95 2.25
C THR A 42 3.13 -7.44 2.07
N CYS A 43 3.41 -6.69 3.13
CA CYS A 43 3.43 -5.24 3.05
C CYS A 43 4.65 -4.76 2.24
N PRO A 44 4.48 -3.88 1.24
CA PRO A 44 5.61 -3.34 0.47
C PRO A 44 6.52 -2.45 1.32
N THR A 45 6.02 -1.90 2.43
CA THR A 45 6.80 -1.00 3.32
C THR A 45 7.58 -1.77 4.38
N CYS A 46 6.89 -2.61 5.16
CA CYS A 46 7.49 -3.28 6.32
C CYS A 46 7.63 -4.80 6.15
N ARG A 47 7.25 -5.35 4.99
CA ARG A 47 7.21 -6.80 4.71
C ARG A 47 6.35 -7.63 5.67
N PHE A 48 5.46 -6.98 6.42
CA PHE A 48 4.49 -7.64 7.27
C PHE A 48 3.59 -8.56 6.42
N GLU A 49 3.49 -9.82 6.81
CA GLU A 49 2.70 -10.81 6.08
C GLU A 49 1.21 -10.55 6.30
N ILE A 50 0.47 -10.47 5.19
CA ILE A 50 -0.97 -10.25 5.17
C ILE A 50 -1.57 -11.64 5.04
N SER A 51 -1.37 -12.44 6.08
CA SER A 51 -2.01 -13.72 6.31
C SER A 51 -3.43 -13.41 6.78
N SER A 52 -4.45 -13.89 6.06
CA SER A 52 -5.88 -13.65 6.33
C SER A 52 -6.32 -14.13 7.71
#